data_AF-A0A963VWM4-F1
#
_entry.id   AF-A0A963VWM4-F1
#
_cell.length_a   1.000
_cell.length_b   1.000
_cell.length_c   1.000
_cell.angle_alpha   90.00
_cell.angle_beta   90.00
_cell.angle_gamma   90.00
#
_symmetry.space_group_name_H-M   'P 1'
#
loop_
_entity.id
_entity.type
_entity.pdbx_description
1 polymer ?
#
loop_
_entity_poly.entity_id
_entity_poly.type
_entity_poly.pdbx_seq_one_letter_code
_entity_poly.pdbx_strand_id
1 'polypeptide(L)'
;MTGMSRTTGKALGGNDHLAQSIGDILSTPLGSRVMRRDYGSMLPDLIDHPLNGDNRLLVYAATAMAIRRWEPRFRLKRCRLAAV
;
A
#
# COMPACT_ATOMS: atom_id res chain seq x y z
N MET A 1 7.02 11.75 12.48
CA MET A 1 8.10 12.00 11.50
C MET A 1 7.63 13.06 10.54
N THR A 2 8.56 13.88 10.08
CA THR A 2 8.33 14.91 9.05
C THR A 2 8.97 14.44 7.76
N GLY A 3 8.22 14.48 6.67
CA GLY A 3 8.71 14.22 5.32
C GLY A 3 8.18 15.30 4.38
N MET A 4 8.19 15.00 3.08
CA MET A 4 7.75 15.91 2.03
C MET A 4 6.52 15.34 1.32
N SER A 5 5.55 16.21 1.03
CA SER A 5 4.41 15.87 0.18
C SER A 5 4.86 15.56 -1.24
N ARG A 6 4.44 14.42 -1.81
CA ARG A 6 4.76 14.06 -3.20
C ARG A 6 4.10 14.98 -4.24
N THR A 7 3.01 15.66 -3.87
CA THR A 7 2.22 16.50 -4.78
C THR A 7 2.56 17.97 -4.64
N THR A 8 2.77 18.46 -3.42
CA THR A 8 2.97 19.90 -3.16
C THR A 8 4.41 20.28 -2.83
N GLY A 9 5.28 19.31 -2.52
CA GLY A 9 6.66 19.56 -2.09
C GLY A 9 6.80 20.19 -0.70
N LYS A 10 5.69 20.48 0.00
CA LYS A 10 5.71 21.05 1.36
C LYS A 10 6.04 19.99 2.41
N ALA A 11 6.51 20.45 3.57
CA ALA A 11 6.69 19.60 4.74
C ALA A 11 5.36 18.98 5.17
N LEU A 12 5.37 17.69 5.43
CA LEU A 12 4.18 16.89 5.70
C LEU A 12 4.50 15.92 6.85
N GLY A 13 3.64 15.90 7.86
CA GLY A 13 3.93 15.26 9.14
C GLY A 13 2.82 14.33 9.61
N GLY A 14 3.10 13.61 10.70
CA GLY A 14 2.10 12.83 11.43
C GLY A 14 1.30 11.86 10.55
N ASN A 15 -0.03 11.95 10.66
CA ASN A 15 -0.96 11.07 9.97
C ASN A 15 -1.00 11.30 8.46
N ASP A 16 -0.79 12.53 7.99
CA ASP A 16 -0.77 12.81 6.55
C ASP A 16 0.40 12.10 5.89
N HIS A 17 1.56 12.11 6.56
CA HIS A 17 2.75 11.42 6.06
C HIS A 17 2.54 9.92 6.05
N LEU A 18 1.86 9.42 7.08
CA LEU A 18 1.50 8.01 7.16
C LEU A 18 0.55 7.60 6.03
N ALA A 19 -0.48 8.40 5.74
CA ALA A 19 -1.42 8.14 4.65
C ALA A 19 -0.70 8.13 3.29
N GLN A 20 0.21 9.08 3.04
CA GLN A 20 1.04 9.09 1.84
C GLN A 20 1.91 7.83 1.73
N SER A 21 2.54 7.41 2.84
CA SER A 21 3.38 6.21 2.91
C SER A 21 2.58 4.94 2.58
N ILE A 22 1.39 4.77 3.17
CA ILE A 22 0.50 3.64 2.90
C ILE A 22 0.09 3.64 1.42
N GLY A 23 -0.28 4.81 0.88
CA GLY A 23 -0.61 4.95 -0.54
C GLY A 23 0.54 4.51 -1.44
N ASP A 24 1.76 5.00 -1.18
CA ASP A 24 2.96 4.65 -1.95
C ASP A 24 3.25 3.14 -1.92
N ILE A 25 3.18 2.51 -0.74
CA ILE A 25 3.41 1.06 -0.58
C ILE A 25 2.40 0.25 -1.39
N LEU A 26 1.10 0.58 -1.28
CA LEU A 26 0.04 -0.20 -1.93
C LEU A 26 0.02 0.00 -3.45
N SER A 27 0.35 1.20 -3.94
CA SER A 27 0.35 1.49 -5.38
C SER A 27 1.62 1.06 -6.12
N THR A 28 2.71 0.78 -5.41
CA THR A 28 3.99 0.43 -6.04
C THR A 28 4.04 -1.05 -6.40
N PRO A 29 4.22 -1.44 -7.68
CA PRO A 29 4.40 -2.83 -8.06
C PRO A 29 5.72 -3.39 -7.53
N LEU A 30 5.72 -4.67 -7.14
CA LEU A 30 6.96 -5.36 -6.79
C LEU A 30 7.93 -5.36 -7.99
N GLY A 31 9.23 -5.26 -7.70
CA GLY A 31 10.28 -5.21 -8.71
C GLY A 31 10.49 -3.85 -9.38
N SER A 32 9.58 -2.89 -9.21
CA SER A 32 9.66 -1.57 -9.89
C SER A 32 10.75 -0.64 -9.36
N ARG A 33 11.11 -0.77 -8.07
CA ARG A 33 12.13 0.09 -7.43
C ARG A 33 13.54 -0.43 -7.70
N VAL A 34 14.37 0.45 -8.24
CA VAL A 34 15.81 0.21 -8.44
C VAL A 34 16.48 -0.10 -7.09
N MET A 35 17.27 -1.18 -7.05
CA MET A 35 17.97 -1.70 -5.86
C MET A 35 17.07 -2.08 -4.65
N ARG A 36 15.73 -2.04 -4.80
CA ARG A 36 14.77 -2.41 -3.74
C ARG A 36 13.58 -3.17 -4.34
N ARG A 37 13.86 -4.27 -5.02
CA ARG A 37 12.85 -5.05 -5.75
C ARG A 37 11.73 -5.60 -4.87
N ASP A 38 11.99 -5.85 -3.59
CA ASP A 38 10.97 -6.35 -2.66
C ASP A 38 9.97 -5.27 -2.19
N TYR A 39 10.21 -4.00 -2.54
CA TYR A 39 9.35 -2.90 -2.11
C TYR A 39 8.07 -2.82 -2.94
N GLY A 40 6.94 -2.63 -2.26
CA GLY A 40 5.63 -2.45 -2.89
C GLY A 40 4.60 -3.47 -2.40
N SER A 41 3.63 -3.74 -3.27
CA SER A 41 2.57 -4.73 -3.03
C SER A 41 2.26 -5.54 -4.29
N MET A 42 1.61 -6.69 -4.12
CA MET A 42 1.07 -7.51 -5.21
C MET A 42 -0.29 -7.00 -5.73
N LEU A 43 -0.81 -5.89 -5.19
CA LEU A 43 -2.11 -5.36 -5.62
C LEU A 43 -2.16 -4.98 -7.11
N PRO A 44 -1.11 -4.37 -7.70
CA PRO A 44 -1.11 -4.06 -9.12
C PRO A 44 -1.28 -5.29 -10.01
N ASP A 45 -0.76 -6.45 -9.60
CA ASP A 45 -0.87 -7.70 -10.36
C ASP A 45 -2.28 -8.31 -10.29
N LEU A 46 -3.10 -7.90 -9.33
CA LEU A 46 -4.49 -8.34 -9.16
C LEU A 46 -5.50 -7.43 -9.88
N ILE A 47 -5.03 -6.39 -10.58
CA ILE A 47 -5.88 -5.55 -11.42
C ILE A 47 -6.45 -6.42 -12.55
N ASP A 48 -7.71 -6.16 -12.91
CA ASP A 48 -8.47 -6.89 -13.94
C ASP A 48 -8.72 -8.39 -13.65
N HIS A 49 -8.36 -8.87 -12.46
CA HIS A 49 -8.78 -10.19 -11.99
C HIS A 49 -10.27 -10.21 -11.62
N PRO A 50 -10.99 -11.33 -11.85
CA PRO A 50 -12.40 -11.44 -11.51
C PRO A 50 -12.62 -11.32 -9.99
N LEU A 51 -13.63 -10.56 -9.54
CA LEU A 51 -13.87 -10.33 -8.11
C LEU A 51 -14.61 -11.52 -7.44
N ASN A 52 -13.97 -12.69 -7.42
CA ASN A 52 -14.44 -13.89 -6.75
C ASN A 52 -13.90 -13.99 -5.30
N GLY A 53 -14.31 -15.02 -4.56
CA GLY A 53 -13.89 -15.22 -3.17
C GLY A 53 -12.36 -15.30 -2.99
N ASP A 54 -11.69 -15.99 -3.90
CA ASP A 54 -10.25 -16.22 -3.85
C ASP A 54 -9.46 -14.93 -4.09
N ASN A 55 -9.83 -14.16 -5.13
CA ASN A 55 -9.19 -12.89 -5.43
C ASN A 55 -9.45 -11.85 -4.34
N ARG A 56 -10.61 -11.88 -3.68
CA ARG A 56 -10.86 -11.03 -2.50
C ARG A 56 -9.90 -11.37 -1.36
N LEU A 57 -9.65 -12.66 -1.10
CA LEU A 57 -8.67 -13.10 -0.12
C LEU A 57 -7.24 -12.66 -0.49
N LEU A 58 -6.87 -12.78 -1.77
CA LEU A 58 -5.56 -12.32 -2.27
C LEU A 58 -5.37 -10.81 -2.07
N VAL A 59 -6.39 -10.00 -2.36
CA VAL A 59 -6.34 -8.55 -2.13
C VAL A 59 -6.13 -8.23 -0.65
N TYR A 60 -6.84 -8.91 0.26
CA TYR A 60 -6.62 -8.74 1.70
C TYR A 60 -5.22 -9.15 2.14
N ALA A 61 -4.73 -10.30 1.66
CA ALA A 61 -3.40 -10.80 1.98
C ALA A 61 -2.30 -9.85 1.47
N ALA A 62 -2.39 -9.43 0.21
CA ALA A 62 -1.45 -8.49 -0.41
C ALA A 62 -1.39 -7.16 0.36
N THR A 63 -2.56 -6.60 0.71
CA THR A 63 -2.65 -5.37 1.51
C THR A 63 -2.00 -5.55 2.89
N ALA A 64 -2.38 -6.60 3.62
CA ALA A 64 -1.89 -6.84 4.98
C ALA A 64 -0.38 -7.12 5.00
N MET A 65 0.13 -7.91 4.06
CA MET A 65 1.55 -8.25 3.96
C MET A 65 2.41 -7.02 3.63
N ALA A 66 2.00 -6.22 2.64
CA ALA A 66 2.74 -5.03 2.23
C ALA A 66 2.83 -4.00 3.36
N ILE A 67 1.70 -3.71 4.02
CA ILE A 67 1.64 -2.78 5.16
C ILE A 67 2.50 -3.31 6.32
N ARG A 68 2.34 -4.58 6.71
CA ARG A 68 3.11 -5.17 7.81
C ARG A 68 4.63 -5.11 7.57
N ARG A 69 5.05 -5.27 6.31
CA ARG A 69 6.47 -5.28 5.94
C ARG A 69 7.08 -3.87 5.94
N TRP A 70 6.38 -2.89 5.39
CA TRP A 70 6.95 -1.58 5.07
C TRP A 70 6.50 -0.44 5.98
N GLU A 71 5.42 -0.60 6.74
CA GLU A 71 4.88 0.46 7.61
C GLU A 71 4.71 -0.02 9.06
N PRO A 72 5.81 -0.14 9.84
CA PRO A 72 5.77 -0.63 11.22
C PRO A 72 5.03 0.30 12.18
N ARG A 73 4.80 1.56 11.79
CA ARG A 73 4.07 2.55 12.61
C ARG A 73 2.56 2.31 12.58
N PHE A 74 2.05 1.54 11.63
CA PHE A 74 0.62 1.30 11.45
C PHE A 74 0.27 -0.16 11.65
N ARG A 75 -0.63 -0.42 12.60
CA ARG A 75 -1.19 -1.76 12.82
C ARG A 75 -2.55 -1.85 12.15
N LEU A 76 -2.60 -2.57 11.02
CA LEU A 76 -3.84 -2.85 10.31
C LEU A 76 -4.83 -3.60 11.22
N LYS A 77 -6.01 -3.02 11.44
CA LYS A 77 -7.09 -3.64 12.23
C LYS A 77 -8.18 -4.24 11.35
N ARG A 78 -8.50 -3.59 10.23
CA ARG A 78 -9.60 -3.99 9.35
C ARG A 78 -9.33 -3.46 7.94
N CYS A 79 -9.61 -4.28 6.94
CA CYS A 79 -9.68 -3.91 5.53
C CYS A 79 -11.03 -4.39 5.00
N ARG A 80 -11.75 -3.53 4.26
CA ARG A 80 -13.03 -3.87 3.64
C ARG A 80 -12.99 -3.44 2.19
N LEU A 81 -13.47 -4.32 1.31
CA LEU A 81 -13.71 -3.97 -0.09
C LEU A 81 -15.10 -3.35 -0.16
N ALA A 82 -15.20 -2.17 -0.75
CA ALA A 82 -16.45 -1.51 -1.04
C ALA A 82 -16.73 -1.64 -2.53
N ALA A 83 -17.96 -2.01 -2.89
CA ALA A 83 -18.44 -1.85 -4.26
C ALA A 83 -18.72 -0.36 -4.49
N VAL A 84 -18.34 0.14 -5.66
CA VAL A 84 -18.69 1.49 -6.15
C VAL A 84 -20.03 1.41 -6.87
#